data_AF-A0A8T4E5K4-F1
#
_entry.id   AF-A0A8T4E5K4-F1
#
_cell.length_a   1.000
_cell.length_b   1.000
_cell.length_c   1.000
_cell.angle_alpha   90.00
_cell.angle_beta   90.00
_cell.angle_gamma   90.00
#
_symmetry.space_group_name_H-M   'P 1'
#
loop_
_entity.id
_entity.type
_entity.pdbx_description
1 polymer ?
#
loop_
_entity_poly.entity_id
_entity_poly.type
_entity_poly.pdbx_seq_one_letter_code
_entity_poly.pdbx_strand_id
1 'polypeptide(L)'
;MGIDPGVYTAYSILDLNGNAVKTGCAKELSHEDLVRIISSFGKPSIIATDVSPAPSSVLKIASRFHVRVFSPSRSLSVEEKKKIGRDISDPHIRDAYAASVKAYRNYENTLRRISNADSPVDKDELKHLFLQGHKVSEAQFMLEARGKPKDTRLGGGSKKGEGAPGGSALSQKEPRLLLLLGENANLRKALEMERAKNATLEEKLARATSSRSIEASRDREVQRLSGQIARMQIYIDQLKRRKRKKGGNRPPKDGKGKRQYS
;
A
#
# COMPACT_ATOMS: atom_id res chain seq x y z
N MET A 1 -10.01 10.27 7.98
CA MET A 1 -10.42 10.52 6.58
C MET A 1 -10.13 9.28 5.76
N GLY A 2 -11.02 8.87 4.86
CA GLY A 2 -10.82 7.79 3.90
C GLY A 2 -10.68 8.32 2.49
N ILE A 3 -9.85 7.66 1.67
CA ILE A 3 -9.53 8.04 0.29
C ILE A 3 -9.60 6.79 -0.58
N ASP A 4 -10.35 6.88 -1.68
CA ASP A 4 -10.38 5.91 -2.78
C ASP A 4 -9.73 6.56 -4.01
N PRO A 5 -8.45 6.27 -4.30
CA PRO A 5 -7.73 6.86 -5.42
C PRO A 5 -8.03 6.13 -6.74
N GLY A 6 -8.23 6.90 -7.81
CA GLY A 6 -8.45 6.34 -9.15
C GLY A 6 -8.66 7.45 -10.19
N VAL A 7 -9.22 7.09 -11.35
CA VAL A 7 -9.69 8.07 -12.34
C VAL A 7 -10.72 9.01 -11.70
N TYR A 8 -11.59 8.44 -10.86
CA TYR A 8 -12.40 9.16 -9.91
C TYR A 8 -11.77 9.02 -8.54
N THR A 9 -11.34 10.14 -7.95
CA THR A 9 -10.84 10.14 -6.58
C THR A 9 -11.97 10.54 -5.67
N ALA A 10 -12.35 9.64 -4.78
CA ALA A 10 -13.34 9.90 -3.75
C ALA A 10 -12.71 10.04 -2.37
N TYR A 11 -13.36 10.83 -1.53
CA TYR A 11 -12.94 11.06 -0.16
C TYR A 11 -14.12 11.09 0.79
N SER A 12 -13.84 10.74 2.05
CA SER A 12 -14.79 10.81 3.16
C SER A 12 -14.09 11.33 4.41
N ILE A 13 -14.67 12.36 5.02
CA ILE A 13 -14.19 13.00 6.25
C ILE A 13 -15.19 12.67 7.35
N LEU A 14 -14.67 12.03 8.40
CA LEU A 14 -15.41 11.81 9.65
C LEU A 14 -14.81 12.69 10.74
N ASP A 15 -15.65 13.14 11.67
CA ASP A 15 -15.18 13.74 12.92
C ASP A 15 -14.56 12.68 13.86
N LEU A 16 -14.02 13.14 14.99
CA LEU A 16 -13.41 12.25 15.99
C LEU A 16 -14.44 11.45 16.81
N ASN A 17 -15.74 11.67 16.58
CA ASN A 17 -16.84 10.94 17.18
C ASN A 17 -17.43 9.90 16.22
N GLY A 18 -17.00 9.88 14.96
CA GLY A 18 -17.41 8.92 13.92
C GLY A 18 -18.53 9.44 13.01
N ASN A 19 -18.95 10.69 13.13
CA ASN A 19 -19.99 11.27 12.30
C ASN A 19 -19.41 11.72 10.96
N ALA A 20 -20.18 11.54 9.87
CA ALA A 20 -19.78 12.01 8.54
C ALA A 20 -19.90 13.54 8.44
N VAL A 21 -18.78 14.19 8.18
CA VAL A 21 -18.70 15.66 8.00
C VAL A 21 -18.85 16.02 6.53
N LYS A 22 -18.09 15.34 5.65
CA LYS A 22 -18.11 15.61 4.21
C LYS A 22 -17.69 14.39 3.41
N THR A 23 -18.38 14.17 2.31
CA THR A 23 -17.96 13.24 1.25
C THR A 23 -17.89 13.98 -0.08
N GLY A 24 -17.10 13.43 -1.00
CA GLY A 24 -16.99 13.97 -2.35
C GLY A 24 -16.29 13.00 -3.29
N CYS A 25 -16.53 13.20 -4.58
CA CYS A 25 -15.89 12.45 -5.67
C CYS A 25 -15.66 13.41 -6.82
N ALA A 26 -14.47 13.38 -7.40
CA ALA A 26 -14.12 14.20 -8.55
C ALA A 26 -13.23 13.41 -9.51
N LYS A 27 -13.42 13.66 -10.81
CA LYS A 27 -12.59 13.09 -11.87
C LYS A 27 -11.23 13.80 -11.88
N GLU A 28 -10.16 13.02 -12.02
CA GLU A 28 -8.78 13.53 -12.19
C GLU A 28 -8.33 14.50 -11.09
N LEU A 29 -8.84 14.33 -9.87
CA LEU A 29 -8.46 15.15 -8.72
C LEU A 29 -6.97 14.97 -8.40
N SER A 30 -6.20 16.06 -8.39
CA SER A 30 -4.77 15.99 -8.07
C SER A 30 -4.55 15.82 -6.57
N HIS A 31 -3.36 15.32 -6.19
CA HIS A 31 -2.97 15.27 -4.78
C HIS A 31 -2.99 16.65 -4.12
N GLU A 32 -2.63 17.71 -4.85
CA GLU A 32 -2.61 19.08 -4.35
C GLU A 32 -4.03 19.59 -4.09
N ASP A 33 -5.00 19.26 -4.95
CA ASP A 33 -6.41 19.62 -4.75
C ASP A 33 -6.97 18.93 -3.52
N LEU A 34 -6.66 17.64 -3.34
CA LEU A 34 -7.08 16.89 -2.18
C LEU A 34 -6.47 17.47 -0.90
N VAL A 35 -5.19 17.85 -0.92
CA VAL A 35 -4.54 18.54 0.21
C VAL A 35 -5.26 19.84 0.55
N ARG A 36 -5.65 20.66 -0.45
CA ARG A 36 -6.41 21.90 -0.22
C ARG A 36 -7.80 21.64 0.37
N ILE A 37 -8.53 20.65 -0.17
CA ILE A 37 -9.83 20.24 0.36
C ILE A 37 -9.67 19.82 1.82
N ILE A 38 -8.75 18.92 2.13
CA ILE A 38 -8.50 18.47 3.50
C ILE A 38 -8.20 19.65 4.42
N SER A 39 -7.28 20.52 4.00
CA SER A 39 -6.84 21.66 4.81
C SER A 39 -7.96 22.64 5.13
N SER A 40 -8.98 22.75 4.26
CA SER A 40 -10.19 23.56 4.51
C SER A 40 -11.06 23.04 5.66
N PHE A 41 -10.99 21.74 5.96
CA PHE A 41 -11.67 21.12 7.11
C PHE A 41 -10.75 20.96 8.34
N GLY A 42 -9.46 21.27 8.19
CA GLY A 42 -8.45 21.16 9.24
C GLY A 42 -7.39 20.09 8.97
N LYS A 43 -6.58 19.78 10.00
CA LYS A 43 -5.55 18.75 9.90
C LYS A 43 -6.16 17.36 10.15
N PRO A 44 -5.97 16.38 9.26
CA PRO A 44 -6.47 15.03 9.51
C PRO A 44 -5.70 14.40 10.68
N SER A 45 -6.36 13.55 11.47
CA SER A 45 -5.67 12.71 12.47
C SER A 45 -5.18 11.40 11.89
N ILE A 46 -5.90 10.86 10.88
CA ILE A 46 -5.56 9.62 10.22
C ILE A 46 -6.09 9.63 8.79
N ILE A 47 -5.32 9.08 7.86
CA ILE A 47 -5.75 8.81 6.49
C ILE A 47 -5.97 7.31 6.34
N ALA A 48 -7.05 6.90 5.70
CA ALA A 48 -7.48 5.51 5.60
C ALA A 48 -7.74 5.10 4.16
N THR A 49 -7.55 3.83 3.86
CA THR A 49 -7.90 3.20 2.59
C THR A 49 -8.55 1.84 2.87
N ASP A 50 -9.34 1.35 1.92
CA ASP A 50 -10.09 0.10 1.97
C ASP A 50 -9.32 -1.11 1.44
N VAL A 51 -8.18 -0.87 0.79
CA VAL A 51 -7.33 -1.92 0.21
C VAL A 51 -6.05 -2.14 1.03
N SER A 52 -5.51 -3.37 0.96
CA SER A 52 -4.25 -3.73 1.59
C SER A 52 -3.33 -4.42 0.57
N PRO A 53 -2.06 -4.00 0.43
CA PRO A 53 -1.43 -2.87 1.13
C PRO A 53 -1.97 -1.50 0.66
N ALA A 54 -1.72 -0.46 1.44
CA ALA A 54 -2.16 0.90 1.11
C ALA A 54 -1.56 1.39 -0.22
N PRO A 55 -2.34 2.03 -1.12
CA PRO A 55 -1.83 2.55 -2.38
C PRO A 55 -0.79 3.66 -2.19
N SER A 56 0.16 3.78 -3.13
CA SER A 56 1.23 4.78 -3.07
C SER A 56 0.72 6.23 -3.06
N SER A 57 -0.40 6.51 -3.72
CA SER A 57 -1.08 7.81 -3.69
C SER A 57 -1.52 8.19 -2.27
N VAL A 58 -2.19 7.27 -1.57
CA VAL A 58 -2.65 7.44 -0.19
C VAL A 58 -1.47 7.69 0.75
N LEU A 59 -0.38 6.93 0.60
CA LEU A 59 0.85 7.12 1.37
C LEU A 59 1.47 8.51 1.14
N LYS A 60 1.52 8.97 -0.11
CA LYS A 60 2.02 10.32 -0.45
C LYS A 60 1.18 11.43 0.18
N ILE A 61 -0.15 11.32 0.11
CA ILE A 61 -1.06 12.31 0.72
C ILE A 61 -0.87 12.32 2.25
N ALA A 62 -0.78 11.15 2.89
CA ALA A 62 -0.54 11.06 4.33
C ALA A 62 0.80 11.64 4.76
N SER A 63 1.85 11.44 3.95
CA SER A 63 3.16 12.05 4.18
C SER A 63 3.09 13.58 4.17
N ARG A 64 2.25 14.20 3.31
CA ARG A 64 2.10 15.68 3.30
C ARG A 64 1.55 16.23 4.61
N PHE A 65 0.66 15.48 5.27
CA PHE A 65 0.09 15.88 6.56
C PHE A 65 0.89 15.38 7.78
N HIS A 66 1.92 14.56 7.55
CA HIS A 66 2.67 13.87 8.59
C HIS A 66 1.75 13.04 9.50
N VAL A 67 0.83 12.29 8.88
CA VAL A 67 -0.14 11.46 9.59
C VAL A 67 0.03 9.99 9.22
N ARG A 68 -0.41 9.11 10.12
CA ARG A 68 -0.42 7.68 9.84
C ARG A 68 -1.48 7.31 8.80
N VAL A 69 -1.19 6.23 8.08
CA VAL A 69 -2.15 5.56 7.20
C VAL A 69 -2.73 4.33 7.89
N PHE A 70 -4.06 4.25 7.91
CA PHE A 70 -4.78 3.04 8.24
C PHE A 70 -5.05 2.24 6.97
N SER A 71 -4.64 0.97 6.99
CA SER A 71 -4.99 -0.04 6.00
C SER A 71 -5.55 -1.25 6.74
N PRO A 72 -6.64 -1.87 6.26
CA PRO A 72 -7.16 -3.09 6.87
C PRO A 72 -6.16 -4.26 6.70
N SER A 73 -6.34 -5.33 7.47
CA SER A 73 -5.51 -6.54 7.38
C SER A 73 -5.64 -7.25 6.03
N ARG A 74 -6.80 -7.14 5.39
CA ARG A 74 -7.08 -7.54 4.01
C ARG A 74 -7.94 -6.48 3.35
N SER A 75 -7.89 -6.38 2.03
CA SER A 75 -8.81 -5.52 1.28
C SER A 75 -10.27 -5.85 1.62
N LEU A 76 -11.08 -4.79 1.77
CA LEU A 76 -12.50 -4.90 2.04
C LEU A 76 -13.23 -5.47 0.82
N SER A 77 -14.10 -6.45 1.05
CA SER A 77 -14.95 -7.01 0.00
C SER A 77 -16.04 -6.02 -0.40
N VAL A 78 -16.57 -6.16 -1.61
CA VAL A 78 -17.68 -5.31 -2.09
C VAL A 78 -18.89 -5.38 -1.15
N GLU A 79 -19.18 -6.55 -0.59
CA GLU A 79 -20.26 -6.76 0.37
C GLU A 79 -20.03 -6.02 1.69
N GLU A 80 -18.80 -6.02 2.20
CA GLU A 80 -18.44 -5.28 3.42
C GLU A 80 -18.64 -3.77 3.21
N LYS A 81 -18.20 -3.25 2.06
CA LYS A 81 -18.37 -1.83 1.70
C LYS A 81 -19.85 -1.47 1.57
N LYS A 82 -20.66 -2.31 0.91
CA LYS A 82 -22.12 -2.17 0.81
C LYS A 82 -22.82 -2.20 2.17
N LYS A 83 -22.37 -3.05 3.10
CA LYS A 83 -22.92 -3.11 4.45
C LYS A 83 -22.60 -1.85 5.26
N ILE A 84 -21.39 -1.30 5.10
CA ILE A 84 -20.95 -0.10 5.83
C ILE A 84 -21.62 1.16 5.28
N GLY A 85 -21.61 1.36 3.96
CA GLY A 85 -22.22 2.52 3.31
C GLY A 85 -23.52 2.15 2.59
N ARG A 86 -24.47 1.54 3.30
CA ARG A 86 -25.75 1.07 2.74
C ARG A 86 -26.53 2.19 2.05
N ASP A 87 -26.50 3.38 2.62
CA ASP A 87 -27.26 4.54 2.16
C ASP A 87 -26.47 5.40 1.15
N ILE A 88 -25.28 4.94 0.74
CA ILE A 88 -24.43 5.63 -0.22
C ILE A 88 -24.57 4.98 -1.60
N SER A 89 -25.16 5.73 -2.53
CA SER A 89 -25.40 5.30 -3.91
C SER A 89 -24.10 5.22 -4.72
N ASP A 90 -23.26 6.24 -4.64
CA ASP A 90 -22.01 6.32 -5.40
C ASP A 90 -20.98 5.28 -4.89
N PRO A 91 -20.48 4.38 -5.76
CA PRO A 91 -19.57 3.32 -5.35
C PRO A 91 -18.21 3.84 -4.86
N HIS A 92 -17.66 4.90 -5.45
CA HIS A 92 -16.38 5.48 -5.05
C HIS A 92 -16.48 6.17 -3.69
N ILE A 93 -17.55 6.95 -3.48
CA ILE A 93 -17.82 7.57 -2.18
C ILE A 93 -18.04 6.49 -1.12
N ARG A 94 -18.75 5.40 -1.46
CA ARG A 94 -18.98 4.28 -0.54
C ARG A 94 -17.67 3.61 -0.13
N ASP A 95 -16.73 3.44 -1.05
CA ASP A 95 -15.44 2.82 -0.78
C ASP A 95 -14.58 3.71 0.13
N ALA A 96 -14.51 5.02 -0.14
CA ALA A 96 -13.85 5.99 0.72
C ALA A 96 -14.50 6.11 2.11
N TYR A 97 -15.84 6.05 2.19
CA TYR A 97 -16.59 6.03 3.44
C TYR A 97 -16.32 4.75 4.24
N ALA A 98 -16.35 3.60 3.58
CA ALA A 98 -16.06 2.30 4.19
C ALA A 98 -14.65 2.27 4.79
N ALA A 99 -13.65 2.81 4.09
CA ALA A 99 -12.30 2.99 4.61
C ALA A 99 -12.28 3.83 5.90
N SER A 100 -12.98 4.97 5.89
CA SER A 100 -13.07 5.88 7.04
C SER A 100 -13.70 5.23 8.26
N VAL A 101 -14.84 4.56 8.07
CA VAL A 101 -15.58 3.89 9.15
C VAL A 101 -14.80 2.69 9.67
N LYS A 102 -14.12 1.94 8.80
CA LYS A 102 -13.28 0.81 9.22
C LYS A 102 -12.13 1.28 10.10
N ALA A 103 -11.50 2.40 9.75
CA ALA A 103 -10.48 3.03 10.58
C ALA A 103 -11.04 3.47 11.92
N TYR A 104 -12.19 4.17 11.94
CA TYR A 104 -12.83 4.61 13.18
C TYR A 104 -13.15 3.42 14.10
N ARG A 105 -13.80 2.38 13.59
CA ARG A 105 -14.17 1.17 14.35
C ARG A 105 -12.96 0.46 14.95
N ASN A 106 -11.78 0.55 14.34
CA ASN A 106 -10.56 -0.02 14.90
C ASN A 106 -10.14 0.69 16.21
N TYR A 107 -10.40 2.00 16.31
CA TYR A 107 -10.01 2.84 17.44
C TYR A 107 -11.18 3.26 18.35
N GLU A 108 -12.41 2.92 17.98
CA GLU A 108 -13.66 3.39 18.60
C GLU A 108 -13.69 3.22 20.12
N ASN A 109 -13.30 2.06 20.63
CA ASN A 109 -13.31 1.78 22.06
C ASN A 109 -12.42 2.76 22.84
N THR A 110 -11.23 3.05 22.31
CA THR A 110 -10.29 3.98 22.96
C THR A 110 -10.73 5.43 22.78
N LEU A 111 -11.21 5.81 21.59
CA LEU A 111 -11.73 7.16 21.34
C LEU A 111 -12.93 7.47 22.24
N ARG A 112 -13.82 6.50 22.47
CA ARG A 112 -14.96 6.62 23.38
C ARG A 112 -14.50 6.73 24.84
N ARG A 113 -13.52 5.93 25.26
CA ARG A 113 -12.90 6.06 26.59
C ARG A 113 -12.31 7.45 26.82
N ILE A 114 -11.59 7.99 25.85
CA ILE A 114 -11.03 9.36 25.91
C ILE A 114 -12.17 10.39 25.99
N SER A 115 -13.23 10.21 25.22
CA SER A 115 -14.39 11.13 25.23
C SER A 115 -15.10 11.16 26.57
N ASN A 116 -15.25 10.01 27.23
CA ASN A 116 -15.96 9.87 28.50
C ASN A 116 -15.07 10.15 29.72
N ALA A 117 -13.75 10.15 29.57
CA ALA A 117 -12.85 10.47 30.66
C ALA A 117 -13.06 11.93 31.10
N ASP A 118 -13.05 12.14 32.41
CA ASP A 118 -12.90 13.47 32.97
C ASP A 118 -11.41 13.84 32.90
N SER A 119 -11.09 14.80 32.04
CA SER A 119 -9.71 15.19 31.76
C SER A 119 -9.66 16.70 31.58
N PRO A 120 -8.69 17.39 32.20
CA PRO A 120 -8.56 18.84 32.10
C PRO A 120 -7.99 19.31 30.74
N VAL A 121 -7.60 18.39 29.87
CA VAL A 121 -7.02 18.68 28.54
C VAL A 121 -8.07 18.59 27.44
N ASP A 122 -7.78 19.22 26.30
CA ASP A 122 -8.61 19.09 25.11
C ASP A 122 -8.68 17.62 24.65
N LYS A 123 -9.89 17.07 24.69
CA LYS A 123 -10.19 15.67 24.33
C LYS A 123 -9.90 15.40 22.85
N ASP A 124 -10.12 16.37 21.97
CA ASP A 124 -9.91 16.18 20.54
C ASP A 124 -8.42 16.20 20.18
N GLU A 125 -7.62 17.03 20.86
CA GLU A 125 -6.16 16.98 20.72
C GLU A 125 -5.57 15.69 21.32
N LEU A 126 -6.11 15.20 22.44
CA LEU A 126 -5.73 13.92 23.03
C LEU A 126 -6.05 12.75 22.08
N LYS A 127 -7.23 12.72 21.46
CA LYS A 127 -7.59 11.76 20.42
C LYS A 127 -6.66 11.86 19.21
N HIS A 128 -6.32 13.08 18.77
CA HIS A 128 -5.38 13.29 17.67
C HIS A 128 -4.02 12.63 17.95
N LEU A 129 -3.43 12.89 19.12
CA LEU A 129 -2.14 12.32 19.51
C LEU A 129 -2.19 10.80 19.64
N PHE A 130 -3.27 10.25 20.20
CA PHE A 130 -3.48 8.81 20.23
C PHE A 130 -3.54 8.21 18.82
N LEU A 131 -4.24 8.86 17.89
CA LEU A 131 -4.30 8.46 16.48
C LEU A 131 -2.98 8.65 15.74
N GLN A 132 -2.03 9.45 16.24
CA GLN A 132 -0.64 9.49 15.76
C GLN A 132 0.25 8.38 16.35
N GLY A 133 -0.23 7.65 17.37
CA GLY A 133 0.45 6.47 17.92
C GLY A 133 1.01 6.65 19.32
N HIS A 134 0.78 7.80 19.96
CA HIS A 134 1.14 8.00 21.35
C HIS A 134 0.22 7.18 22.28
N LYS A 135 0.76 6.75 23.42
CA LYS A 135 -0.08 6.19 24.49
C LYS A 135 -0.96 7.29 25.07
N VAL A 136 -2.18 6.95 25.49
CA VAL A 136 -3.13 7.93 26.05
C VAL A 136 -2.53 8.69 27.25
N SER A 137 -1.82 7.98 28.13
CA SER A 137 -1.15 8.60 29.28
C SER A 137 -0.02 9.56 28.90
N GLU A 138 0.78 9.19 27.90
CA GLU A 138 1.86 10.04 27.37
C GLU A 138 1.29 11.29 26.70
N ALA A 139 0.26 11.11 25.87
CA ALA A 139 -0.43 12.20 25.20
C ALA A 139 -1.07 13.17 26.19
N GLN A 140 -1.70 12.66 27.24
CA GLN A 140 -2.27 13.48 28.32
C GLN A 140 -1.17 14.29 29.03
N PHE A 141 -0.05 13.66 29.41
CA PHE A 141 1.07 14.35 30.04
C PHE A 141 1.65 15.47 29.16
N MET A 142 1.78 15.22 27.84
CA MET A 142 2.27 16.23 26.89
C MET A 142 1.35 17.45 26.82
N LEU A 143 0.03 17.24 26.89
CA LEU A 143 -0.95 18.33 26.85
C LEU A 143 -1.00 19.11 28.18
N GLU A 144 -0.98 18.41 29.32
CA GLU A 144 -0.92 19.04 30.64
C GLU A 144 0.35 19.89 30.81
N ALA A 145 1.49 19.44 30.28
CA ALA A 145 2.74 20.19 30.31
C ALA A 145 2.70 21.47 29.44
N ARG A 146 1.87 21.50 28.38
CA ARG A 146 1.64 22.70 27.55
C ARG A 146 0.67 23.69 28.19
N GLY A 147 -0.31 23.20 28.96
CA GLY A 147 -1.33 24.00 29.62
C GLY A 147 -0.87 24.76 30.88
N LYS A 148 0.33 24.46 31.40
CA LYS A 148 0.91 25.30 32.46
C LYS A 148 1.33 26.64 31.84
N PRO A 149 0.83 27.79 32.34
CA PRO A 149 1.26 29.08 31.84
C PRO A 149 2.78 29.18 32.03
N LYS A 150 3.49 29.33 30.91
CA LYS A 150 4.86 29.86 30.94
C LYS A 150 4.74 31.32 31.36
N ASP A 151 4.76 31.54 32.66
CA ASP A 151 5.01 32.87 33.22
C ASP A 151 6.50 33.16 33.00
N THR A 152 6.84 33.53 31.76
CA THR A 152 8.16 34.00 31.40
C THR A 152 7.99 34.95 30.22
N ARG A 153 7.92 36.23 30.58
CA ARG A 153 8.17 37.38 29.72
C ARG A 153 9.44 37.10 28.90
N LEU A 154 9.29 36.75 27.63
CA LEU A 154 10.41 36.71 26.69
C LEU A 154 10.67 38.12 26.17
N GLY A 155 11.29 38.92 27.04
CA GLY A 155 12.19 40.00 26.63
C GLY A 155 13.51 39.38 26.19
N GLY A 156 14.12 39.95 25.16
CA GLY A 156 15.22 39.38 24.40
C GLY A 156 16.52 39.15 25.18
N GLY A 157 17.45 38.49 24.49
CA GLY A 157 18.87 38.60 24.83
C GLY A 157 19.59 37.27 24.88
N SER A 158 20.22 36.92 23.76
CA SER A 158 21.42 36.08 23.74
C SER A 158 22.42 36.54 24.80
N LYS A 159 22.90 35.63 25.65
CA LYS A 159 24.29 35.58 26.10
C LYS A 159 24.64 34.24 26.74
N LYS A 160 25.75 33.68 26.28
CA LYS A 160 26.52 32.61 26.91
C LYS A 160 26.93 33.03 28.32
N GLY A 161 26.94 32.08 29.25
CA GLY A 161 27.56 32.20 30.56
C GLY A 161 27.68 30.83 31.20
N GLU A 162 28.92 30.40 31.43
CA GLU A 162 29.31 29.19 32.14
C GLU A 162 28.95 29.27 33.62
N GLY A 163 28.77 28.12 34.27
CA GLY A 163 28.69 28.01 35.73
C GLY A 163 27.82 26.87 36.22
N ALA A 164 28.41 25.69 36.42
CA ALA A 164 27.88 24.68 37.35
C ALA A 164 28.03 25.23 38.79
N PRO A 165 27.14 24.88 39.75
CA PRO A 165 27.22 23.56 40.38
C PRO A 165 25.85 22.98 40.79
N GLY A 166 25.70 21.66 40.75
CA GLY A 166 24.43 21.03 41.14
C GLY A 166 24.43 19.51 41.10
N GLY A 167 25.38 18.91 41.83
CA GLY A 167 25.36 17.48 42.12
C GLY A 167 24.13 17.11 42.96
N SER A 168 23.07 16.64 42.32
CA SER A 168 22.00 15.82 42.92
C SER A 168 20.87 15.48 41.91
N ALA A 169 20.82 16.12 40.73
CA ALA A 169 19.82 15.83 39.70
C ALA A 169 20.33 14.92 38.54
N LEU A 170 21.63 14.60 38.51
CA LEU A 170 22.24 13.79 37.45
C LEU A 170 22.11 12.28 37.68
N SER A 171 22.10 11.83 38.95
CA SER A 171 22.07 10.41 39.30
C SER A 171 20.76 9.70 38.94
N GLN A 172 19.62 10.40 38.93
CA GLN A 172 18.33 9.82 38.50
C GLN A 172 18.09 9.85 36.98
N LYS A 173 18.92 10.58 36.21
CA LYS A 173 18.80 10.68 34.74
C LYS A 173 19.64 9.65 34.00
N GLU A 174 20.68 9.11 34.64
CA GLU A 174 21.55 8.07 34.09
C GLU A 174 20.84 6.75 33.71
N PRO A 175 19.95 6.15 34.53
CA PRO A 175 19.34 4.86 34.19
C PRO A 175 18.38 4.97 33.01
N ARG A 176 17.69 6.10 32.86
CA ARG A 176 16.77 6.35 31.74
C ARG A 176 17.51 6.62 30.45
N LEU A 177 18.67 7.28 30.52
CA LEU A 177 19.52 7.56 29.37
C LEU A 177 20.16 6.26 28.85
N LEU A 178 20.54 5.35 29.76
CA LEU A 178 21.03 4.01 29.42
C LEU A 178 19.96 3.15 28.73
N LEU A 179 18.72 3.18 29.23
CA LEU A 179 17.58 2.49 28.61
C LEU A 179 17.27 3.02 27.21
N LEU A 180 17.26 4.35 27.04
CA LEU A 180 17.00 4.99 25.75
C LEU A 180 18.08 4.69 24.71
N LEU A 181 19.34 4.58 25.15
CA LEU A 181 20.46 4.17 24.31
C LEU A 181 20.34 2.70 23.92
N GLY A 182 19.92 1.83 24.85
CA GLY A 182 19.62 0.42 24.58
C GLY A 182 18.48 0.25 23.56
N GLU A 183 17.38 0.99 23.73
CA GLU A 183 16.29 1.01 22.74
C GLU A 183 16.76 1.55 21.39
N ASN A 184 17.57 2.61 21.35
CA ASN A 184 18.15 3.11 20.09
C ASN A 184 19.03 2.08 19.40
N ALA A 185 19.87 1.36 20.16
CA ALA A 185 20.72 0.30 19.62
C ALA A 185 19.88 -0.85 19.06
N ASN A 186 18.85 -1.28 19.78
CA ASN A 186 17.94 -2.33 19.35
C ASN A 186 17.13 -1.93 18.12
N LEU A 187 16.60 -0.71 18.08
CA LEU A 187 15.87 -0.17 16.94
C LEU A 187 16.77 -0.04 15.71
N ARG A 188 18.02 0.40 15.88
CA ARG A 188 19.00 0.45 14.79
C ARG A 188 19.32 -0.94 14.25
N LYS A 189 19.50 -1.93 15.12
CA LYS A 189 19.75 -3.32 14.74
C LYS A 189 18.55 -3.94 14.03
N ALA A 190 17.33 -3.66 14.48
CA ALA A 190 16.10 -4.09 13.82
C ALA A 190 15.94 -3.44 12.44
N LEU A 191 16.25 -2.14 12.31
CA LEU A 191 16.25 -1.41 11.04
C LEU A 191 17.25 -2.02 10.06
N GLU A 192 18.44 -2.37 10.53
CA GLU A 192 19.49 -2.99 9.72
C GLU A 192 19.08 -4.40 9.26
N MET A 193 18.51 -5.22 10.15
CA MET A 193 17.96 -6.52 9.78
C MET A 193 16.84 -6.41 8.74
N GLU A 194 15.92 -5.47 8.89
CA GLU A 194 14.85 -5.29 7.90
C GLU A 194 15.35 -4.75 6.56
N ARG A 195 16.36 -3.87 6.58
CA ARG A 195 17.03 -3.44 5.34
C ARG A 195 17.73 -4.61 4.65
N ALA A 196 18.39 -5.47 5.40
CA ALA A 196 19.02 -6.68 4.86
C ALA A 196 17.97 -7.64 4.26
N LYS A 197 16.85 -7.87 4.95
CA LYS A 197 15.75 -8.69 4.41
C LYS A 197 15.18 -8.09 3.13
N ASN A 198 14.91 -6.78 3.09
CA ASN A 198 14.42 -6.12 1.89
C ASN A 198 15.39 -6.27 0.72
N ALA A 199 16.69 -6.07 0.93
CA ALA A 199 17.70 -6.28 -0.11
C ALA A 199 17.67 -7.72 -0.65
N THR A 200 17.57 -8.73 0.22
CA THR A 200 17.48 -10.14 -0.23
C THR A 200 16.18 -10.45 -0.98
N LEU A 201 15.06 -9.84 -0.58
CA LEU A 201 13.77 -10.02 -1.24
C LEU A 201 13.77 -9.36 -2.62
N GLU A 202 14.32 -8.16 -2.73
CA GLU A 202 14.50 -7.46 -4.01
C GLU A 202 15.38 -8.27 -4.97
N GLU A 203 16.48 -8.84 -4.49
CA GLU A 203 17.36 -9.69 -5.30
C GLU A 203 16.64 -10.98 -5.77
N LYS A 204 15.83 -11.60 -4.90
CA LYS A 204 14.98 -12.74 -5.27
C LYS A 204 13.95 -12.35 -6.33
N LEU A 205 13.35 -11.17 -6.23
CA LEU A 205 12.38 -10.64 -7.17
C LEU A 205 13.03 -10.34 -8.54
N ALA A 206 14.24 -9.77 -8.54
CA ALA A 206 15.03 -9.53 -9.74
C ALA A 206 15.43 -10.85 -10.45
N ARG A 207 15.81 -11.89 -9.69
CA ARG A 207 16.09 -13.23 -10.23
C ARG A 207 14.84 -13.87 -10.83
N ALA A 208 13.71 -13.85 -10.13
CA ALA A 208 12.46 -14.44 -10.60
C ALA A 208 11.88 -13.74 -11.84
N THR A 209 12.03 -12.41 -11.94
CA THR A 209 11.60 -11.64 -13.12
C THR A 209 12.49 -11.90 -14.33
N SER A 210 13.81 -11.99 -14.12
CA SER A 210 14.76 -12.33 -15.18
C SER A 210 14.55 -13.76 -15.71
N SER A 211 14.35 -14.75 -14.83
CA SER A 211 14.07 -16.13 -15.25
C SER A 211 12.78 -16.22 -16.06
N ARG A 212 11.72 -15.53 -15.61
CA ARG A 212 10.42 -15.51 -16.30
C ARG A 212 10.48 -14.82 -17.67
N SER A 213 11.33 -13.80 -17.83
CA SER A 213 11.57 -13.14 -19.12
C SER A 213 12.32 -14.06 -20.10
N ILE A 214 13.32 -14.80 -19.62
CA ILE A 214 14.07 -15.79 -20.41
C ILE A 214 13.13 -16.93 -20.84
N GLU A 215 12.29 -17.42 -19.93
CA GLU A 215 11.33 -18.49 -20.19
C GLU A 215 10.28 -18.06 -21.22
N ALA A 216 9.70 -16.86 -21.07
CA ALA A 216 8.77 -16.31 -22.05
C ALA A 216 9.41 -16.05 -23.44
N SER A 217 10.72 -15.86 -23.51
CA SER A 217 11.46 -15.73 -24.77
C SER A 217 11.70 -17.09 -25.42
N ARG A 218 12.02 -18.12 -24.61
CA ARG A 218 12.14 -19.51 -25.08
C ARG A 218 10.80 -20.04 -25.59
N ASP A 219 9.70 -19.77 -24.89
CA ASP A 219 8.37 -20.22 -25.31
C ASP A 219 7.95 -19.64 -26.66
N ARG A 220 8.26 -18.37 -26.92
CA ARG A 220 8.03 -17.74 -28.23
C ARG A 220 8.83 -18.43 -29.35
N GLU A 221 10.08 -18.77 -29.07
CA GLU A 221 10.93 -19.47 -30.04
C GLU A 221 10.45 -20.91 -30.29
N VAL A 222 10.03 -21.61 -29.24
CA VAL A 222 9.40 -22.94 -29.34
C VAL A 222 8.13 -22.87 -30.19
N GLN A 223 7.26 -21.88 -29.98
CA GLN A 223 6.06 -21.69 -30.81
C GLN A 223 6.41 -21.40 -32.28
N ARG A 224 7.43 -20.56 -32.52
CA ARG A 224 7.91 -20.23 -33.87
C ARG A 224 8.40 -21.47 -34.61
N LEU A 225 9.27 -22.26 -33.98
CA LEU A 225 9.82 -23.49 -34.53
C LEU A 225 8.73 -24.56 -34.72
N SER A 226 7.84 -24.72 -33.75
CA SER A 226 6.71 -25.66 -33.85
C SER A 226 5.79 -25.31 -35.03
N GLY A 227 5.54 -24.02 -35.27
CA GLY A 227 4.79 -23.57 -36.44
C GLY A 227 5.52 -23.83 -37.77
N GLN A 228 6.84 -23.73 -37.81
CA GLN A 228 7.64 -24.10 -38.98
C GLN A 228 7.58 -25.60 -39.26
N ILE A 229 7.76 -26.43 -38.22
CA ILE A 229 7.66 -27.89 -38.33
C ILE A 229 6.30 -28.29 -38.86
N ALA A 230 5.21 -27.73 -38.32
CA ALA A 230 3.85 -28.03 -38.78
C ALA A 230 3.66 -27.72 -40.28
N ARG A 231 4.16 -26.57 -40.76
CA ARG A 231 4.11 -26.20 -42.19
C ARG A 231 4.92 -27.16 -43.06
N MET A 232 6.12 -27.52 -42.62
CA MET A 232 6.98 -28.49 -43.33
C MET A 232 6.33 -29.88 -43.37
N GLN A 233 5.67 -30.30 -42.29
CA GLN A 233 4.94 -31.57 -42.22
C GLN A 233 3.81 -31.63 -43.25
N ILE A 234 3.00 -30.55 -43.32
CA ILE A 234 1.93 -30.42 -44.32
C ILE A 234 2.50 -30.50 -45.74
N TYR A 235 3.63 -29.82 -45.99
CA TYR A 235 4.29 -29.85 -47.29
C TYR A 235 4.79 -31.26 -47.66
N ILE A 236 5.43 -31.96 -46.71
CA ILE A 236 5.88 -33.34 -46.89
C ILE A 236 4.70 -34.26 -47.22
N ASP A 237 3.58 -34.12 -46.51
CA ASP A 237 2.38 -34.94 -46.75
C ASP A 237 1.75 -34.66 -48.11
N GLN A 238 1.72 -33.40 -48.55
CA GLN A 238 1.31 -33.05 -49.91
C GLN A 238 2.22 -33.68 -50.97
N LEU A 239 3.54 -33.65 -50.77
CA LEU A 239 4.51 -34.29 -51.67
C LEU A 239 4.35 -35.82 -51.69
N LYS A 240 4.14 -36.46 -50.54
CA LYS A 240 3.86 -37.91 -50.45
C LYS A 240 2.57 -38.28 -51.19
N ARG A 241 1.51 -37.48 -51.04
CA ARG A 241 0.25 -37.66 -51.79
C ARG A 241 0.45 -37.51 -53.29
N ARG A 242 1.24 -36.53 -53.73
CA ARG A 242 1.60 -36.34 -55.16
C ARG A 242 2.41 -37.52 -55.71
N LYS A 243 3.38 -38.06 -54.96
CA LYS A 243 4.13 -39.26 -55.35
C LYS A 243 3.24 -40.49 -55.46
N ARG A 244 2.31 -40.70 -54.51
CA ARG A 244 1.33 -41.81 -54.58
C ARG A 244 0.44 -41.71 -55.82
N LYS A 245 -0.06 -40.52 -56.17
CA LYS A 245 -0.85 -40.30 -57.40
C LYS A 245 -0.06 -40.59 -58.69
N LYS A 246 1.24 -40.25 -58.75
CA LYS A 246 2.10 -40.58 -59.89
C LYS A 246 2.48 -42.07 -59.97
N GLY A 247 2.54 -42.77 -58.83
CA GLY A 247 2.81 -44.21 -58.76
C GLY A 247 1.62 -45.10 -59.12
N GLY A 248 0.38 -44.61 -58.94
CA GLY A 248 -0.85 -45.33 -59.28
C GLY A 248 -1.24 -45.35 -60.76
N ASN A 249 -0.44 -44.72 -61.64
CA ASN A 249 -0.74 -44.59 -63.07
C ASN A 249 0.20 -45.41 -63.97
N ARG A 250 0.87 -46.44 -63.44
CA ARG A 250 1.54 -47.45 -64.28
C ARG A 250 0.48 -48.47 -64.73
N PRO A 251 0.19 -48.59 -66.03
CA PRO A 251 -0.74 -49.61 -66.51
C PRO A 251 -0.19 -51.01 -66.18
N PRO A 252 -1.05 -52.02 -66.01
CA PRO A 252 -0.60 -53.40 -65.90
C PRO A 252 0.22 -53.73 -67.15
N LYS A 253 1.40 -54.33 -66.97
CA LYS A 253 2.11 -54.95 -68.10
C LYS A 253 1.31 -56.19 -68.49
N ASP A 254 0.39 -56.02 -69.44
CA ASP A 254 -0.30 -57.13 -70.06
C ASP A 254 0.72 -58.03 -70.76
N GLY A 255 0.91 -59.20 -70.17
CA GLY A 255 1.56 -60.31 -70.84
C GLY A 255 0.61 -60.90 -71.87
N LYS A 256 1.05 -60.97 -73.13
CA LYS A 256 0.83 -62.06 -74.12
C LYS A 256 1.32 -61.59 -75.49
N GLY A 257 2.18 -62.40 -76.13
CA GLY A 257 2.56 -62.18 -77.53
C GLY A 257 3.70 -63.06 -78.01
N LYS A 258 3.35 -64.25 -78.51
CA LYS A 258 4.19 -65.25 -79.19
C LYS A 258 4.93 -64.71 -80.43
N ARG A 259 6.06 -65.36 -80.77
CA ARG A 259 6.61 -65.75 -82.10
C ARG A 259 8.05 -66.24 -81.82
N GLN A 260 8.45 -67.51 -81.89
CA GLN A 260 8.34 -68.58 -82.87
C GLN A 260 8.89 -68.25 -84.27
N TYR A 261 9.95 -69.00 -84.62
CA TYR A 261 10.67 -69.19 -85.90
C TYR A 261 11.58 -68.04 -86.37
N SER A 262 12.82 -68.26 -86.80
CA SER A 262 13.51 -69.45 -87.35
C SER A 262 14.92 -69.63 -86.79
#